data_AF-A0A7V6B6V4-F1
#
_entry.id   AF-A0A7V6B6V4-F1
#
_cell.length_a   1.000
_cell.length_b   1.000
_cell.length_c   1.000
_cell.angle_alpha   90.00
_cell.angle_beta   90.00
_cell.angle_gamma   90.00
#
_symmetry.space_group_name_H-M   'P 1'
#
loop_
_entity.id
_entity.type
_entity.pdbx_description
1 polymer ?
#
loop_
_entity_poly.entity_id
_entity_poly.type
_entity_poly.pdbx_seq_one_letter_code
_entity_poly.pdbx_strand_id
1 'polypeptide(L)'
;MRHIIVMTTAFCMVASLAFAQAKVSLKDPVGDDDGPGTYTYPTDPVYKPGSFDMTSFEVEEKGGEVIFRVGIRVPVEDPWDSKSWGGNGFSLQFIQVYIDTKPDGGFCEGLPGLNIQFKEGQCYEKVVLISPQPKERLHSEFQQKAGKLKQAVVIPKATRARGKVIEAVADAKDLGGPLGKGTGFQVIMQSNEGYPDAKDLLTRKVNEYAGQHRFGGGSDYDCDPHVIDILVPPAKGGKDEIEAQHKALAYTCDPNNPDAGSRAKIPMVYP
;
A
#
# COMPACT_ATOMS: atom_id res chain seq x y z
N MET A 1 12.98 39.88 -65.95
CA MET A 1 12.73 38.53 -65.40
C MET A 1 12.59 38.67 -63.89
N ARG A 2 11.38 38.44 -63.34
CA ARG A 2 11.11 38.50 -61.89
C ARG A 2 11.02 37.07 -61.38
N HIS A 3 11.96 36.66 -60.54
CA HIS A 3 11.95 35.35 -59.90
C HIS A 3 10.98 35.38 -58.70
N ILE A 4 9.93 34.56 -58.77
CA ILE A 4 9.04 34.28 -57.64
C ILE A 4 9.65 33.10 -56.89
N ILE A 5 10.11 33.33 -55.66
CA ILE A 5 10.54 32.29 -54.73
C ILE A 5 9.29 31.82 -53.98
N VAL A 6 8.84 30.60 -54.27
CA VAL A 6 7.79 29.92 -53.51
C VAL A 6 8.44 29.26 -52.30
N MET A 7 8.15 29.77 -51.11
CA MET A 7 8.66 29.23 -49.85
C MET A 7 7.61 28.25 -49.30
N THR A 8 7.83 26.96 -49.51
CA THR A 8 6.94 25.90 -49.01
C THR A 8 7.23 25.66 -47.53
N THR A 9 6.34 26.10 -46.65
CA THR A 9 6.44 25.85 -45.21
C THR A 9 5.97 24.44 -44.91
N ALA A 10 6.88 23.54 -44.53
CA ALA A 10 6.53 22.20 -44.09
C ALA A 10 5.97 22.25 -42.66
N PHE A 11 4.66 22.05 -42.53
CA PHE A 11 3.98 21.95 -41.23
C PHE A 11 4.21 20.53 -40.69
N CYS A 12 5.19 20.38 -39.78
CA CYS A 12 5.42 19.12 -39.09
C CYS A 12 4.33 18.96 -38.01
N MET A 13 3.26 18.20 -38.32
CA MET A 13 2.31 17.76 -37.30
C MET A 13 3.02 16.82 -36.34
N VAL A 14 3.44 17.34 -35.19
CA VAL A 14 3.76 16.49 -34.04
C VAL A 14 2.43 15.92 -33.57
N ALA A 15 2.16 14.66 -33.93
CA ALA A 15 1.05 13.91 -33.37
C ALA A 15 1.32 13.77 -31.86
N SER A 16 0.68 14.60 -31.06
CA SER A 16 0.60 14.38 -29.61
C SER A 16 -0.15 13.07 -29.42
N LEU A 17 0.58 11.99 -29.11
CA LEU A 17 -0.01 10.79 -28.55
C LEU A 17 -0.73 11.24 -27.27
N ALA A 18 -2.04 11.39 -27.34
CA ALA A 18 -2.86 11.49 -26.14
C ALA A 18 -2.70 10.15 -25.42
N PHE A 19 -1.82 10.12 -24.43
CA PHE A 19 -1.72 8.98 -23.53
C PHE A 19 -3.10 8.80 -22.91
N ALA A 20 -3.71 7.63 -23.14
CA ALA A 20 -4.95 7.27 -22.47
C ALA A 20 -4.69 7.41 -20.96
N GLN A 21 -5.49 8.24 -20.30
CA GLN A 21 -5.40 8.48 -18.87
C GLN A 21 -5.56 7.12 -18.17
N ALA A 22 -4.48 6.60 -17.57
CA ALA A 22 -4.52 5.30 -16.93
C ALA A 22 -5.43 5.38 -15.70
N LYS A 23 -6.58 4.73 -15.77
CA LYS A 23 -7.46 4.48 -14.63
C LYS A 23 -7.59 2.98 -14.43
N VAL A 24 -7.17 2.50 -13.27
CA VAL A 24 -7.35 1.12 -12.82
C VAL A 24 -8.32 1.14 -11.64
N SER A 25 -9.21 0.15 -11.60
CA SER A 25 -10.11 -0.10 -10.48
C SER A 25 -10.10 -1.59 -10.15
N LEU A 26 -9.62 -1.90 -8.96
CA LEU A 26 -9.55 -3.23 -8.37
C LEU A 26 -10.56 -3.30 -7.23
N LYS A 27 -11.08 -4.49 -6.99
CA LYS A 27 -12.00 -4.78 -5.89
C LYS A 27 -11.40 -5.81 -4.96
N ASP A 28 -11.90 -5.79 -3.75
CA ASP A 28 -11.53 -6.69 -2.68
C ASP A 28 -12.82 -7.16 -1.99
N PRO A 29 -12.91 -8.43 -1.57
CA PRO A 29 -14.11 -8.93 -0.93
C PRO A 29 -14.31 -8.26 0.43
N VAL A 30 -15.52 -8.37 0.97
CA VAL A 30 -15.80 -7.89 2.33
C VAL A 30 -15.65 -9.07 3.29
N GLY A 31 -15.00 -8.83 4.42
CA GLY A 31 -14.93 -9.74 5.56
C GLY A 31 -13.66 -10.58 5.64
N ASP A 32 -12.55 -10.09 5.08
CA ASP A 32 -11.21 -10.69 5.14
C ASP A 32 -10.19 -9.79 5.83
N ASP A 33 -10.64 -8.88 6.70
CA ASP A 33 -9.79 -8.09 7.59
C ASP A 33 -9.24 -8.89 8.78
N ASP A 34 -8.87 -10.15 8.54
CA ASP A 34 -8.40 -11.14 9.51
C ASP A 34 -7.07 -11.81 9.10
N GLY A 35 -6.32 -11.15 8.21
CA GLY A 35 -4.96 -11.53 7.81
C GLY A 35 -4.90 -12.93 7.20
N PRO A 36 -4.15 -13.89 7.79
CA PRO A 36 -4.13 -15.28 7.36
C PRO A 36 -5.40 -16.08 7.73
N GLY A 37 -6.46 -15.42 8.21
CA GLY A 37 -7.71 -16.03 8.66
C GLY A 37 -7.77 -16.32 10.17
N THR A 38 -6.76 -15.89 10.92
CA THR A 38 -6.65 -16.12 12.37
C THR A 38 -6.61 -14.82 13.16
N TYR A 39 -6.43 -13.66 12.51
CA TYR A 39 -6.21 -12.42 13.25
C TYR A 39 -7.48 -11.91 13.90
N THR A 40 -7.29 -11.27 15.05
CA THR A 40 -8.36 -10.68 15.82
C THR A 40 -8.06 -9.22 16.09
N TYR A 41 -9.09 -8.39 16.01
CA TYR A 41 -9.02 -6.97 16.28
C TYR A 41 -8.58 -6.69 17.73
N PRO A 42 -7.94 -5.54 17.99
CA PRO A 42 -7.74 -5.05 19.34
C PRO A 42 -9.08 -4.87 20.07
N THR A 43 -9.05 -4.96 21.39
CA THR A 43 -10.29 -4.97 22.20
C THR A 43 -10.85 -3.58 22.48
N ASP A 44 -10.10 -2.50 22.23
CA ASP A 44 -10.61 -1.14 22.39
C ASP A 44 -11.69 -0.81 21.33
N PRO A 45 -12.83 -0.21 21.71
CA PRO A 45 -13.94 0.06 20.80
C PRO A 45 -13.61 1.04 19.66
N VAL A 46 -12.48 1.74 19.69
CA VAL A 46 -12.04 2.56 18.55
C VAL A 46 -11.73 1.71 17.32
N TYR A 47 -11.32 0.45 17.50
CA TYR A 47 -11.05 -0.49 16.39
C TYR A 47 -12.35 -1.20 15.98
N LYS A 48 -13.21 -0.48 15.27
CA LYS A 48 -14.51 -1.02 14.82
C LYS A 48 -14.32 -2.14 13.79
N PRO A 49 -15.11 -3.23 13.82
CA PRO A 49 -15.05 -4.27 12.81
C PRO A 49 -15.18 -3.69 11.39
N GLY A 50 -14.22 -3.97 10.51
CA GLY A 50 -14.19 -3.44 9.15
C GLY A 50 -13.41 -2.15 8.98
N SER A 51 -12.76 -1.65 10.04
CA SER A 51 -11.89 -0.47 9.94
C SER A 51 -10.63 -0.73 9.11
N PHE A 52 -10.28 -2.00 8.90
CA PHE A 52 -9.16 -2.44 8.08
C PHE A 52 -9.58 -3.34 6.92
N ASP A 53 -10.89 -3.47 6.66
CA ASP A 53 -11.46 -4.23 5.54
C ASP A 53 -11.49 -3.34 4.32
N MET A 54 -10.57 -3.61 3.39
CA MET A 54 -10.49 -2.96 2.11
C MET A 54 -11.59 -3.50 1.21
N THR A 55 -12.11 -2.64 0.34
CA THR A 55 -13.22 -3.00 -0.56
C THR A 55 -12.94 -2.64 -2.01
N SER A 56 -12.00 -1.72 -2.22
CA SER A 56 -11.59 -1.28 -3.53
C SER A 56 -10.26 -0.55 -3.49
N PHE A 57 -9.52 -0.64 -4.58
CA PHE A 57 -8.38 0.22 -4.87
C PHE A 57 -8.56 0.84 -6.25
N GLU A 58 -8.48 2.16 -6.34
CA GLU A 58 -8.41 2.87 -7.62
C GLU A 58 -7.10 3.64 -7.72
N VAL A 59 -6.51 3.63 -8.91
CA VAL A 59 -5.40 4.51 -9.28
C VAL A 59 -5.75 5.24 -10.57
N GLU A 60 -5.54 6.55 -10.57
CA GLU A 60 -5.85 7.45 -11.68
C GLU A 60 -4.70 8.41 -11.90
N GLU A 61 -4.13 8.43 -13.10
CA GLU A 61 -3.19 9.49 -13.49
C GLU A 61 -3.93 10.73 -13.93
N LYS A 62 -3.55 11.93 -13.49
CA LYS A 62 -4.18 13.18 -13.92
C LYS A 62 -3.22 14.36 -13.79
N GLY A 63 -2.96 15.04 -14.90
CA GLY A 63 -2.21 16.30 -14.87
C GLY A 63 -0.78 16.20 -14.28
N GLY A 64 -0.10 15.07 -14.50
CA GLY A 64 1.24 14.80 -13.94
C GLY A 64 1.24 14.28 -12.49
N GLU A 65 0.05 14.09 -11.91
CA GLU A 65 -0.16 13.46 -10.62
C GLU A 65 -0.69 12.04 -10.79
N VAL A 66 -0.50 11.22 -9.76
CA VAL A 66 -1.15 9.92 -9.61
C VAL A 66 -1.97 9.96 -8.33
N ILE A 67 -3.26 9.67 -8.46
CA ILE A 67 -4.23 9.68 -7.38
C ILE A 67 -4.57 8.24 -7.01
N PHE A 68 -4.31 7.89 -5.76
CA PHE A 68 -4.63 6.59 -5.17
C PHE A 68 -5.86 6.72 -4.28
N ARG A 69 -6.83 5.82 -4.40
CA ARG A 69 -8.02 5.76 -3.55
C ARG A 69 -8.19 4.37 -3.01
N VAL A 70 -8.24 4.25 -1.69
CA VAL A 70 -8.52 2.99 -1.00
C VAL A 70 -9.87 3.11 -0.33
N GLY A 71 -10.80 2.24 -0.74
CA GLY A 71 -12.12 2.12 -0.14
C GLY A 71 -12.09 1.13 1.01
N ILE A 72 -12.72 1.48 2.11
CA ILE A 72 -12.80 0.70 3.35
C ILE A 72 -14.27 0.40 3.66
N ARG A 73 -14.57 -0.76 4.25
CA ARG A 73 -15.96 -1.19 4.50
C ARG A 73 -16.78 -0.19 5.30
N VAL A 74 -16.16 0.42 6.31
CA VAL A 74 -16.78 1.36 7.24
C VAL A 74 -16.22 2.78 7.06
N PRO A 75 -16.92 3.83 7.53
CA PRO A 75 -16.36 5.17 7.53
C PRO A 75 -15.02 5.22 8.26
N VAL A 76 -14.05 5.92 7.66
CA VAL A 76 -12.73 6.16 8.23
C VAL A 76 -12.86 7.21 9.32
N GLU A 77 -12.34 6.89 10.50
CA GLU A 77 -12.46 7.72 11.70
C GLU A 77 -11.11 8.23 12.19
N ASP A 78 -11.18 9.26 13.03
CA ASP A 78 -10.03 9.88 13.67
C ASP A 78 -10.17 9.86 15.21
N PRO A 79 -10.25 8.67 15.83
CA PRO A 79 -10.48 8.53 17.28
C PRO A 79 -9.39 9.15 18.16
N TRP A 80 -8.18 9.39 17.61
CA TRP A 80 -7.04 9.94 18.34
C TRP A 80 -6.72 11.39 17.96
N ASP A 81 -7.69 12.10 17.37
CA ASP A 81 -7.59 13.50 16.95
C ASP A 81 -6.26 13.78 16.24
N SER A 82 -6.07 13.17 15.07
CA SER A 82 -4.79 13.20 14.36
C SER A 82 -4.26 14.61 14.11
N LYS A 83 -5.16 15.58 13.99
CA LYS A 83 -4.81 16.99 13.81
C LYS A 83 -4.05 17.57 15.00
N SER A 84 -4.27 17.08 16.21
CA SER A 84 -3.54 17.51 17.42
C SER A 84 -2.03 17.20 17.35
N TRP A 85 -1.63 16.21 16.54
CA TRP A 85 -0.23 15.84 16.33
C TRP A 85 0.22 16.00 14.86
N GLY A 86 -0.48 16.83 14.09
CA GLY A 86 -0.12 17.20 12.72
C GLY A 86 -0.49 16.18 11.64
N GLY A 87 -1.33 15.20 11.97
CA GLY A 87 -1.73 14.11 11.09
C GLY A 87 -2.75 14.43 10.00
N ASN A 88 -3.13 13.39 9.27
CA ASN A 88 -3.85 13.49 8.00
C ASN A 88 -5.39 13.35 8.10
N GLY A 89 -5.96 13.37 9.31
CA GLY A 89 -7.42 13.36 9.53
C GLY A 89 -8.04 11.96 9.65
N PHE A 90 -7.25 10.99 10.09
CA PHE A 90 -7.64 9.62 10.48
C PHE A 90 -6.56 9.08 11.41
N SER A 91 -6.84 8.01 12.17
CA SER A 91 -5.89 7.54 13.20
C SER A 91 -5.33 6.13 12.96
N LEU A 92 -6.13 5.21 12.41
CA LEU A 92 -5.91 3.78 12.62
C LEU A 92 -5.17 3.09 11.47
N GLN A 93 -5.56 3.35 10.22
CA GLN A 93 -5.03 2.65 9.06
C GLN A 93 -3.63 3.14 8.74
N PHE A 94 -2.73 2.27 8.29
CA PHE A 94 -1.54 2.66 7.55
C PHE A 94 -1.49 1.80 6.29
N ILE A 95 -1.71 2.43 5.15
CA ILE A 95 -1.76 1.75 3.87
C ILE A 95 -0.43 1.93 3.15
N GLN A 96 0.08 0.85 2.57
CA GLN A 96 1.25 0.89 1.69
C GLN A 96 0.87 0.38 0.31
N VAL A 97 1.05 1.22 -0.72
CA VAL A 97 0.78 0.84 -2.12
C VAL A 97 2.10 0.55 -2.81
N TYR A 98 2.37 -0.71 -3.08
CA TYR A 98 3.54 -1.19 -3.79
C TYR A 98 3.25 -1.24 -5.30
N ILE A 99 4.22 -0.79 -6.09
CA ILE A 99 4.06 -0.59 -7.53
C ILE A 99 5.23 -1.26 -8.26
N ASP A 100 4.87 -2.23 -9.08
CA ASP A 100 5.76 -2.92 -10.02
C ASP A 100 5.56 -2.31 -11.42
N THR A 101 6.60 -1.70 -11.95
CA THR A 101 6.59 -1.06 -13.27
C THR A 101 7.43 -1.81 -14.30
N LYS A 102 8.18 -2.84 -13.90
CA LYS A 102 9.17 -3.50 -14.74
C LYS A 102 9.19 -5.01 -14.51
N PRO A 103 9.05 -5.82 -15.57
CA PRO A 103 9.36 -7.24 -15.45
C PRO A 103 10.84 -7.38 -15.07
N ASP A 104 11.11 -8.09 -13.98
CA ASP A 104 12.44 -8.42 -13.47
C ASP A 104 13.26 -7.20 -12.98
N GLY A 105 12.86 -6.67 -11.81
CA GLY A 105 13.53 -5.56 -11.14
C GLY A 105 13.04 -5.33 -9.70
N GLY A 106 13.46 -4.22 -9.10
CA GLY A 106 12.90 -3.75 -7.84
C GLY A 106 13.37 -4.48 -6.58
N PHE A 107 12.62 -4.26 -5.50
CA PHE A 107 12.81 -4.88 -4.19
C PHE A 107 11.72 -5.93 -3.97
N CYS A 108 12.10 -7.05 -3.36
CA CYS A 108 11.16 -8.12 -3.05
C CYS A 108 10.88 -8.19 -1.53
N GLU A 109 11.61 -7.42 -0.72
CA GLU A 109 11.39 -7.34 0.72
C GLU A 109 10.27 -6.35 1.05
N GLY A 110 9.35 -6.70 1.96
CA GLY A 110 8.46 -5.72 2.55
C GLY A 110 9.22 -4.66 3.37
N LEU A 111 8.62 -3.49 3.56
CA LEU A 111 9.19 -2.49 4.47
C LEU A 111 9.30 -3.03 5.91
N PRO A 112 10.25 -2.51 6.72
CA PRO A 112 10.47 -2.99 8.08
C PRO A 112 9.20 -2.99 8.93
N GLY A 113 9.01 -4.07 9.70
CA GLY A 113 7.84 -4.30 10.53
C GLY A 113 6.70 -5.02 9.83
N LEU A 114 6.73 -5.27 8.51
CA LEU A 114 5.65 -6.02 7.84
C LEU A 114 5.81 -7.54 7.89
N ASN A 115 7.04 -8.05 8.02
CA ASN A 115 7.36 -9.49 8.05
C ASN A 115 6.92 -10.28 6.80
N ILE A 116 6.93 -9.62 5.64
CA ILE A 116 6.58 -10.24 4.35
C ILE A 116 7.75 -10.24 3.35
N GLN A 117 7.57 -11.02 2.29
CA GLN A 117 8.28 -10.88 1.03
C GLN A 117 7.27 -10.87 -0.12
N PHE A 118 7.61 -10.26 -1.25
CA PHE A 118 6.86 -10.39 -2.49
C PHE A 118 7.26 -11.66 -3.23
N LYS A 119 6.34 -12.21 -4.03
CA LYS A 119 6.62 -13.37 -4.88
C LYS A 119 7.75 -13.07 -5.86
N GLU A 120 8.56 -14.08 -6.16
CA GLU A 120 9.62 -13.97 -7.17
C GLU A 120 9.02 -13.57 -8.52
N GLY A 121 9.66 -12.59 -9.18
CA GLY A 121 9.16 -11.98 -10.42
C GLY A 121 7.99 -11.00 -10.22
N GLN A 122 7.60 -10.69 -8.98
CA GLN A 122 6.53 -9.73 -8.64
C GLN A 122 7.00 -8.69 -7.62
N CYS A 123 8.22 -8.19 -7.84
CA CYS A 123 8.91 -7.24 -6.96
C CYS A 123 8.58 -5.79 -7.36
N TYR A 124 8.91 -4.79 -6.54
CA TYR A 124 8.43 -3.42 -6.72
C TYR A 124 9.55 -2.38 -6.89
N GLU A 125 9.32 -1.36 -7.71
CA GLU A 125 10.22 -0.20 -7.79
C GLU A 125 9.87 0.87 -6.77
N LYS A 126 8.57 1.00 -6.43
CA LYS A 126 8.05 2.09 -5.62
C LYS A 126 7.04 1.61 -4.60
N VAL A 127 7.02 2.29 -3.45
CA VAL A 127 6.02 2.11 -2.39
C VAL A 127 5.53 3.46 -1.89
N VAL A 128 4.22 3.69 -1.97
CA VAL A 128 3.57 4.91 -1.52
C VAL A 128 3.04 4.73 -0.10
N LEU A 129 3.47 5.59 0.82
CA LEU A 129 3.08 5.53 2.24
C LEU A 129 1.86 6.40 2.51
N ILE A 130 0.68 5.78 2.62
CA ILE A 130 -0.59 6.44 2.92
C ILE A 130 -0.87 6.27 4.41
N SER A 131 -0.34 7.19 5.21
CA SER A 131 -0.34 7.13 6.67
C SER A 131 -1.12 8.29 7.29
N PRO A 132 -1.62 8.13 8.52
CA PRO A 132 -2.18 9.23 9.29
C PRO A 132 -1.07 10.15 9.81
N GLN A 133 0.18 9.69 9.86
CA GLN A 133 1.35 10.44 10.31
C GLN A 133 1.71 11.62 9.40
N PRO A 134 2.22 12.74 9.95
CA PRO A 134 2.76 13.83 9.15
C PRO A 134 3.95 13.38 8.31
N LYS A 135 4.20 14.08 7.20
CA LYS A 135 5.25 13.74 6.23
C LYS A 135 6.64 13.70 6.87
N GLU A 136 6.90 14.63 7.79
CA GLU A 136 8.18 14.76 8.48
C GLU A 136 8.43 13.53 9.36
N ARG A 137 7.38 13.01 10.02
CA ARG A 137 7.47 11.77 10.81
C ARG A 137 7.75 10.58 9.91
N LEU A 138 7.01 10.41 8.81
CA LEU A 138 7.27 9.35 7.84
C LEU A 138 8.71 9.41 7.31
N HIS A 139 9.17 10.61 6.95
CA HIS A 139 10.51 10.82 6.43
C HIS A 139 11.60 10.38 7.43
N SER A 140 11.44 10.76 8.69
CA SER A 140 12.37 10.36 9.75
C SER A 140 12.41 8.83 9.92
N GLU A 141 11.24 8.20 10.01
CA GLU A 141 11.10 6.76 10.24
C GLU A 141 11.70 5.93 9.11
N PHE A 142 11.36 6.22 7.85
CA PHE A 142 11.87 5.43 6.73
C PHE A 142 13.37 5.66 6.51
N GLN A 143 13.90 6.87 6.76
CA GLN A 143 15.34 7.12 6.62
C GLN A 143 16.18 6.34 7.63
N GLN A 144 15.66 6.17 8.85
CA GLN A 144 16.34 5.44 9.91
C GLN A 144 16.20 3.92 9.75
N LYS A 145 15.03 3.43 9.33
CA LYS A 145 14.69 2.01 9.44
C LYS A 145 14.71 1.25 8.12
N ALA A 146 14.42 1.89 6.99
CA ALA A 146 14.19 1.17 5.71
C ALA A 146 15.47 0.76 4.96
N GLY A 147 16.67 1.08 5.47
CA GLY A 147 17.94 0.64 4.85
C GLY A 147 18.03 1.01 3.35
N LYS A 148 18.24 0.01 2.48
CA LYS A 148 18.25 0.20 1.01
C LYS A 148 16.87 0.50 0.42
N LEU A 149 15.80 0.03 1.05
CA LEU A 149 14.41 0.13 0.57
C LEU A 149 13.91 1.58 0.55
N LYS A 150 14.57 2.48 1.31
CA LYS A 150 14.26 3.92 1.31
C LYS A 150 14.28 4.57 -0.08
N GLN A 151 14.96 3.98 -1.06
CA GLN A 151 15.00 4.44 -2.46
C GLN A 151 13.67 4.22 -3.21
N ALA A 152 12.85 3.27 -2.74
CA ALA A 152 11.53 2.99 -3.29
C ALA A 152 10.42 3.85 -2.65
N VAL A 153 10.67 4.42 -1.46
CA VAL A 153 9.64 5.12 -0.69
C VAL A 153 9.24 6.44 -1.34
N VAL A 154 7.92 6.62 -1.48
CA VAL A 154 7.28 7.86 -1.92
C VAL A 154 6.29 8.31 -0.86
N ILE A 155 6.43 9.54 -0.39
CA ILE A 155 5.46 10.18 0.52
C ILE A 155 4.49 11.00 -0.35
N PRO A 156 3.17 10.73 -0.28
CA PRO A 156 2.17 11.53 -0.96
C PRO A 156 2.28 13.02 -0.61
N LYS A 157 2.04 13.89 -1.58
CA LYS A 157 1.94 15.33 -1.29
C LYS A 157 0.66 15.71 -0.58
N ALA A 158 -0.38 14.90 -0.68
CA ALA A 158 -1.62 15.06 0.06
C ALA A 158 -2.21 13.68 0.39
N THR A 159 -2.66 13.52 1.63
CA THR A 159 -3.39 12.35 2.13
C THR A 159 -4.61 12.86 2.89
N ARG A 160 -5.80 12.32 2.61
CA ARG A 160 -7.03 12.66 3.32
C ARG A 160 -7.98 11.48 3.40
N ALA A 161 -8.73 11.40 4.49
CA ALA A 161 -9.88 10.52 4.60
C ALA A 161 -11.18 11.28 4.30
N ARG A 162 -12.12 10.63 3.61
CA ARG A 162 -13.47 11.15 3.38
C ARG A 162 -14.47 10.01 3.32
N GLY A 163 -15.35 9.95 4.32
CA GLY A 163 -16.33 8.87 4.41
C GLY A 163 -15.61 7.53 4.48
N LYS A 164 -15.85 6.66 3.51
CA LYS A 164 -15.25 5.31 3.42
C LYS A 164 -13.94 5.24 2.62
N VAL A 165 -13.38 6.38 2.19
CA VAL A 165 -12.24 6.40 1.27
C VAL A 165 -11.07 7.16 1.86
N ILE A 166 -9.86 6.60 1.73
CA ILE A 166 -8.60 7.31 1.94
C ILE A 166 -8.00 7.61 0.57
N GLU A 167 -7.74 8.89 0.30
CA GLU A 167 -7.19 9.39 -0.96
C GLU A 167 -5.80 9.98 -0.75
N ALA A 168 -4.84 9.50 -1.54
CA ALA A 168 -3.48 10.00 -1.58
C ALA A 168 -3.11 10.49 -2.98
N VAL A 169 -2.28 11.53 -3.06
CA VAL A 169 -1.79 12.07 -4.33
C VAL A 169 -0.27 12.11 -4.30
N ALA A 170 0.38 11.55 -5.31
CA ALA A 170 1.82 11.64 -5.53
C ALA A 170 2.11 12.31 -6.90
N ASP A 171 3.29 12.89 -7.06
CA ASP A 171 3.73 13.33 -8.39
C ASP A 171 4.22 12.11 -9.18
N ALA A 172 3.80 11.97 -10.44
CA ALA A 172 4.18 10.82 -11.28
C ALA A 172 5.71 10.67 -11.41
N LYS A 173 6.45 11.78 -11.41
CA LYS A 173 7.93 11.78 -11.44
C LYS A 173 8.55 11.03 -10.24
N ASP A 174 7.93 11.09 -9.06
CA ASP A 174 8.45 10.44 -7.84
C ASP A 174 8.25 8.92 -7.90
N LEU A 175 7.25 8.49 -8.68
CA LEU A 175 6.97 7.10 -9.02
C LEU A 175 7.85 6.57 -10.16
N GLY A 176 8.75 7.39 -10.73
CA GLY A 176 9.60 7.02 -11.87
C GLY A 176 9.01 7.37 -13.24
N GLY A 177 7.89 8.08 -13.29
CA GLY A 177 7.21 8.51 -14.51
C GLY A 177 5.74 8.07 -14.54
N PRO A 178 5.05 8.26 -15.68
CA PRO A 178 3.69 7.79 -15.85
C PRO A 178 3.57 6.27 -15.71
N LEU A 179 2.46 5.80 -15.17
CA LEU A 179 2.10 4.39 -15.02
C LEU A 179 1.84 3.77 -16.40
N GLY A 180 2.55 2.69 -16.71
CA GLY A 180 2.50 2.01 -18.00
C GLY A 180 1.46 0.89 -18.05
N LYS A 181 1.24 0.34 -19.24
CA LYS A 181 0.57 -0.96 -19.36
C LYS A 181 1.42 -2.03 -18.67
N GLY A 182 0.77 -2.95 -17.98
CA GLY A 182 1.45 -4.02 -17.25
C GLY A 182 2.01 -3.61 -15.89
N THR A 183 1.73 -2.39 -15.42
CA THR A 183 2.05 -2.01 -14.03
C THR A 183 1.25 -2.87 -13.05
N GLY A 184 1.95 -3.54 -12.14
CA GLY A 184 1.38 -4.30 -11.05
C GLY A 184 1.19 -3.44 -9.80
N PHE A 185 0.17 -3.76 -9.02
CA PHE A 185 -0.11 -3.10 -7.74
C PHE A 185 -0.34 -4.13 -6.65
N GLN A 186 0.13 -3.83 -5.45
CA GLN A 186 -0.33 -4.45 -4.22
C GLN A 186 -0.64 -3.34 -3.22
N VAL A 187 -1.74 -3.50 -2.48
CA VAL A 187 -2.14 -2.62 -1.40
C VAL A 187 -2.09 -3.42 -0.13
N ILE A 188 -1.26 -2.99 0.80
CA ILE A 188 -1.15 -3.61 2.12
C ILE A 188 -1.86 -2.71 3.12
N MET A 189 -2.89 -3.25 3.76
CA MET A 189 -3.53 -2.64 4.91
C MET A 189 -2.87 -3.15 6.20
N GLN A 190 -2.31 -2.24 6.98
CA GLN A 190 -1.85 -2.50 8.34
C GLN A 190 -2.41 -1.45 9.30
N SER A 191 -2.15 -1.64 10.59
CA SER A 191 -2.51 -0.64 11.60
C SER A 191 -1.32 0.27 11.93
N ASN A 192 -1.58 1.57 11.95
CA ASN A 192 -0.65 2.60 12.42
C ASN A 192 -0.30 2.40 13.90
N GLU A 193 0.98 2.57 14.20
CA GLU A 193 1.54 2.67 15.55
C GLU A 193 2.35 3.97 15.67
N GLY A 194 1.93 4.85 16.59
CA GLY A 194 2.63 6.11 16.87
C GLY A 194 3.92 5.90 17.68
N TYR A 195 4.01 4.78 18.40
CA TYR A 195 5.13 4.38 19.26
C TYR A 195 5.67 3.01 18.85
N PRO A 196 6.18 2.84 17.61
CA PRO A 196 6.55 1.53 17.10
C PRO A 196 7.81 1.01 17.79
N ASP A 197 7.99 -0.31 17.76
CA ASP A 197 9.25 -0.91 18.16
C ASP A 197 10.42 -0.37 17.33
N ALA A 198 11.64 -0.51 17.87
CA ALA A 198 12.84 0.11 17.31
C ALA A 198 13.11 -0.25 15.84
N LYS A 199 12.65 -1.42 15.37
CA LYS A 199 12.86 -1.90 14.01
C LYS A 199 11.67 -1.64 13.06
N ASP A 200 10.52 -1.24 13.58
CA ASP A 200 9.28 -1.21 12.81
C ASP A 200 8.97 0.18 12.29
N LEU A 201 8.56 0.25 11.03
CA LEU A 201 8.20 1.52 10.40
C LEU A 201 6.73 1.83 10.69
N LEU A 202 6.47 2.37 11.89
CA LEU A 202 5.13 2.81 12.33
C LEU A 202 4.06 1.70 12.25
N THR A 203 4.49 0.44 12.29
CA THR A 203 3.63 -0.73 12.23
C THR A 203 3.17 -1.13 13.63
N ARG A 204 1.87 -1.33 13.81
CA ARG A 204 1.32 -2.02 14.98
C ARG A 204 1.43 -3.52 14.76
N LYS A 205 2.13 -4.19 15.67
CA LYS A 205 2.30 -5.65 15.63
C LYS A 205 0.99 -6.40 15.82
N VAL A 206 0.97 -7.59 15.23
CA VAL A 206 0.04 -8.65 15.59
C VAL A 206 0.73 -9.54 16.62
N ASN A 207 0.02 -9.88 17.70
CA ASN A 207 0.52 -10.69 18.80
C ASN A 207 -0.15 -12.07 18.79
N GLU A 208 0.33 -12.98 19.63
CA GLU A 208 -0.38 -14.25 19.89
C GLU A 208 -1.80 -13.96 20.42
N TYR A 209 -1.90 -13.04 21.40
CA TYR A 209 -3.17 -12.63 22.01
C TYR A 209 -3.47 -11.16 21.76
N ALA A 210 -4.74 -10.87 21.45
CA ALA A 210 -5.20 -9.49 21.31
C ALA A 210 -5.12 -8.76 22.66
N GLY A 211 -4.93 -7.45 22.60
CA GLY A 211 -5.00 -6.55 23.74
C GLY A 211 -5.77 -5.29 23.39
N GLN A 212 -5.83 -4.34 24.33
CA GLN A 212 -6.56 -3.08 24.13
C GLN A 212 -6.19 -2.40 22.81
N HIS A 213 -4.89 -2.28 22.53
CA HIS A 213 -4.37 -1.69 21.29
C HIS A 213 -3.50 -2.69 20.51
N ARG A 214 -3.72 -4.00 20.62
CA ARG A 214 -2.90 -4.99 19.92
C ARG A 214 -3.78 -5.99 19.20
N PHE A 215 -3.48 -6.27 17.94
CA PHE A 215 -4.10 -7.37 17.21
C PHE A 215 -3.62 -8.69 17.82
N GLY A 216 -4.47 -9.72 17.74
CA GLY A 216 -4.15 -11.07 18.22
C GLY A 216 -4.21 -12.11 17.10
N GLY A 217 -3.95 -13.37 17.44
CA GLY A 217 -4.07 -14.50 16.51
C GLY A 217 -2.86 -14.71 15.59
N GLY A 218 -1.78 -13.96 15.82
CA GLY A 218 -0.48 -14.09 15.19
C GLY A 218 0.50 -14.86 16.06
N SER A 219 1.68 -14.30 16.25
CA SER A 219 2.76 -14.85 17.07
C SER A 219 3.42 -13.74 17.90
N ASP A 220 4.10 -14.08 18.99
CA ASP A 220 4.99 -13.15 19.71
C ASP A 220 6.44 -13.22 19.20
N TYR A 221 6.70 -14.01 18.15
CA TYR A 221 7.94 -14.05 17.37
C TYR A 221 7.83 -13.19 16.09
N ASP A 222 8.93 -12.94 15.39
CA ASP A 222 8.98 -12.04 14.21
C ASP A 222 8.68 -12.74 12.86
N CYS A 223 7.81 -13.76 12.89
CA CYS A 223 7.55 -14.68 11.77
C CYS A 223 6.21 -14.42 11.07
N ASP A 224 5.22 -13.91 11.80
CA ASP A 224 3.89 -13.62 11.27
C ASP A 224 3.85 -12.24 10.59
N PRO A 225 3.09 -12.08 9.49
CA PRO A 225 2.97 -10.81 8.81
C PRO A 225 2.15 -9.81 9.64
N HIS A 226 2.65 -8.61 9.87
CA HIS A 226 1.86 -7.54 10.48
C HIS A 226 0.99 -6.82 9.43
N VAL A 227 0.17 -7.61 8.75
CA VAL A 227 -0.68 -7.24 7.62
C VAL A 227 -2.09 -7.77 7.88
N ILE A 228 -3.08 -6.88 7.82
CA ILE A 228 -4.47 -7.21 8.13
C ILE A 228 -5.24 -7.65 6.89
N ASP A 229 -4.92 -7.07 5.74
CA ASP A 229 -5.66 -7.23 4.49
C ASP A 229 -4.76 -6.84 3.29
N ILE A 230 -4.91 -7.56 2.18
CA ILE A 230 -4.21 -7.36 0.90
C ILE A 230 -5.15 -7.61 -0.29
N LEU A 231 -4.83 -6.99 -1.44
CA LEU A 231 -5.44 -7.43 -2.70
C LEU A 231 -4.88 -8.79 -3.12
N VAL A 232 -5.73 -9.64 -3.70
CA VAL A 232 -5.28 -10.86 -4.37
C VAL A 232 -5.87 -11.00 -5.79
N PRO A 233 -5.12 -11.54 -6.77
CA PRO A 233 -5.65 -11.75 -8.11
C PRO A 233 -6.88 -12.68 -8.10
N PRO A 234 -7.92 -12.42 -8.92
CA PRO A 234 -8.00 -11.40 -9.97
C PRO A 234 -8.45 -9.99 -9.51
N ALA A 235 -8.58 -9.76 -8.20
CA ALA A 235 -9.03 -8.53 -7.55
C ALA A 235 -10.37 -8.01 -8.12
N LYS A 236 -11.37 -8.90 -8.10
CA LYS A 236 -12.75 -8.66 -8.55
C LYS A 236 -13.75 -8.64 -7.39
N GLY A 237 -13.30 -8.83 -6.15
CA GLY A 237 -14.13 -8.86 -4.94
C GLY A 237 -14.89 -10.18 -4.79
N GLY A 238 -14.30 -11.27 -5.30
CA GLY A 238 -14.87 -12.61 -5.21
C GLY A 238 -14.65 -13.21 -3.83
N LYS A 239 -15.57 -14.03 -3.31
CA LYS A 239 -15.37 -14.67 -1.99
C LYS A 239 -14.23 -15.67 -1.97
N ASP A 240 -13.85 -16.20 -3.12
CA ASP A 240 -12.67 -17.03 -3.33
C ASP A 240 -11.36 -16.27 -3.07
N GLU A 241 -11.38 -14.95 -3.19
CA GLU A 241 -10.22 -14.09 -2.89
C GLU A 241 -9.91 -14.07 -1.39
N ILE A 242 -10.90 -14.26 -0.50
CA ILE A 242 -10.68 -14.38 0.96
C ILE A 242 -9.75 -15.57 1.28
N GLU A 243 -10.07 -16.76 0.74
CA GLU A 243 -9.23 -17.95 0.95
C GLU A 243 -7.85 -17.79 0.29
N ALA A 244 -7.79 -17.08 -0.84
CA ALA A 244 -6.52 -16.79 -1.51
C ALA A 244 -5.64 -15.82 -0.69
N GLN A 245 -6.22 -14.82 -0.04
CA GLN A 245 -5.52 -13.96 0.92
C GLN A 245 -5.00 -14.79 2.09
N HIS A 246 -5.86 -15.60 2.72
CA HIS A 246 -5.46 -16.43 3.86
C HIS A 246 -4.24 -17.28 3.53
N LYS A 247 -4.22 -17.88 2.33
CA LYS A 247 -3.07 -18.64 1.80
C LYS A 247 -1.84 -17.78 1.52
N ALA A 248 -2.01 -16.56 1.01
CA ALA A 248 -0.91 -15.66 0.68
C ALA A 248 -0.22 -15.11 1.95
N LEU A 249 -0.99 -14.88 3.00
CA LEU A 249 -0.53 -14.41 4.32
C LEU A 249 -0.13 -15.55 5.26
N ALA A 250 -0.33 -16.81 4.87
CA ALA A 250 0.09 -17.95 5.66
C ALA A 250 1.60 -17.91 5.96
N TYR A 251 1.95 -18.27 7.19
CA TYR A 251 3.31 -18.23 7.71
C TYR A 251 3.59 -19.44 8.58
N THR A 252 4.87 -19.66 8.90
CA THR A 252 5.29 -20.65 9.91
C THR A 252 6.25 -19.98 10.89
N CYS A 253 6.15 -20.38 12.15
CA CYS A 253 7.06 -19.94 13.20
C CYS A 253 7.81 -21.14 13.74
N ASP A 254 9.14 -21.09 13.75
CA ASP A 254 9.97 -22.01 14.51
C ASP A 254 10.36 -21.33 15.84
N PRO A 255 9.85 -21.78 16.99
CA PRO A 255 10.17 -21.21 18.29
C PRO A 255 11.67 -21.25 18.64
N ASN A 256 12.42 -22.19 18.07
CA ASN A 256 13.85 -22.36 18.32
C ASN A 256 14.72 -21.57 17.34
N ASN A 257 14.16 -21.20 16.19
CA ASN A 257 14.80 -20.35 15.20
C ASN A 257 13.75 -19.49 14.46
N PRO A 258 13.26 -18.41 15.08
CA PRO A 258 12.20 -17.58 14.51
C PRO A 258 12.54 -17.06 13.10
N ASP A 259 13.82 -16.82 12.82
CA ASP A 259 14.33 -16.36 11.53
C ASP A 259 14.32 -17.45 10.43
N ALA A 260 14.15 -18.73 10.79
CA ALA A 260 13.98 -19.83 9.85
C ALA A 260 12.53 -20.04 9.40
N GLY A 261 11.58 -19.35 10.03
CA GLY A 261 10.18 -19.34 9.60
C GLY A 261 10.05 -18.84 8.16
N SER A 262 9.16 -19.45 7.38
CA SER A 262 8.88 -18.95 6.03
C SER A 262 8.00 -17.73 6.13
N ARG A 263 8.50 -16.59 5.65
CA ARG A 263 7.71 -15.36 5.52
C ARG A 263 6.60 -15.52 4.49
N ALA A 264 5.47 -14.87 4.75
CA ALA A 264 4.38 -14.76 3.78
C ALA A 264 4.88 -14.18 2.44
N LYS A 265 4.42 -14.78 1.33
CA LYS A 265 4.84 -14.41 -0.04
C LYS A 265 3.68 -13.75 -0.78
N ILE A 266 3.70 -12.43 -0.78
CA ILE A 266 2.60 -11.58 -1.23
C ILE A 266 2.60 -11.48 -2.76
N PRO A 267 1.46 -11.75 -3.42
CA PRO A 267 1.33 -11.53 -4.86
C PRO A 267 1.22 -10.04 -5.20
N MET A 268 1.50 -9.69 -6.44
CA MET A 268 1.03 -8.45 -7.08
C MET A 268 -0.24 -8.73 -7.89
N VAL A 269 -1.04 -7.69 -8.12
CA VAL A 269 -2.17 -7.72 -9.05
C VAL A 269 -1.81 -6.93 -10.30
N TYR A 270 -1.91 -7.57 -11.47
CA TYR A 270 -1.66 -6.96 -12.78
C TYR A 270 -2.99 -6.82 -13.54
N PRO A 271 -3.59 -5.61 -13.58
CA PRO A 271 -4.90 -5.32 -14.19
C PRO A 271 -4.93 -5.27 -15.72
#